data_AF-A0A817SPV4-F1
#
_entry.id   AF-A0A817SPV4-F1
#
_cell.length_a   1.000
_cell.length_b   1.000
_cell.length_c   1.000
_cell.angle_alpha   90.00
_cell.angle_beta   90.00
_cell.angle_gamma   90.00
#
_symmetry.space_group_name_H-M   'P 1'
#
loop_
_entity.id
_entity.type
_entity.pdbx_description
1 polymer ?
#
loop_
_entity_poly.entity_id
_entity_poly.type
_entity_poly.pdbx_seq_one_letter_code
_entity_poly.pdbx_strand_id
1 'polypeptide(L)'
;MFSITVLISSITIYFGLPIFICGMIGNLINIRLFWRARHNPCAFIFLFVSLINCIVLFYGLFIRILIIGFQLDWSTTNRFWCKT
;
A
#
# COMPACT_ATOMS: atom_id res chain seq x y z
N MET A 1 9.68 -10.21 -25.20
CA MET A 1 8.72 -10.38 -24.08
C MET A 1 9.42 -10.55 -22.73
N PHE A 2 10.46 -11.39 -22.61
CA PHE A 2 11.18 -11.66 -21.34
C PHE A 2 11.90 -10.44 -20.72
N SER A 3 12.42 -9.51 -21.52
CA SER A 3 13.16 -8.34 -20.99
C SER A 3 12.26 -7.30 -20.32
N ILE A 4 11.00 -7.18 -20.76
CA ILE A 4 10.06 -6.17 -20.25
C ILE A 4 9.57 -6.57 -18.85
N THR A 5 9.33 -7.85 -18.63
CA THR A 5 8.85 -8.36 -17.33
C THR A 5 9.90 -8.22 -16.23
N VAL A 6 11.17 -8.49 -16.55
CA VAL A 6 12.30 -8.30 -15.62
C VAL A 6 12.49 -6.81 -15.26
N LEU A 7 12.35 -5.92 -16.24
CA LEU A 7 12.42 -4.48 -16.02
C LEU A 7 11.30 -3.99 -15.09
N ILE A 8 10.06 -4.43 -15.33
CA ILE A 8 8.90 -4.05 -14.51
C ILE A 8 9.05 -4.55 -13.07
N SER A 9 9.52 -5.79 -12.88
CA SER A 9 9.76 -6.35 -11.54
C SER A 9 10.80 -5.53 -10.77
N SER A 10 11.91 -5.20 -11.41
CA SER A 10 12.98 -4.39 -10.82
C SER A 10 12.48 -2.99 -10.42
N ILE A 11 11.76 -2.31 -11.32
CA ILE A 11 11.17 -0.99 -11.02
C ILE A 11 10.17 -1.09 -9.87
N THR A 12 9.33 -2.13 -9.86
CA THR A 12 8.31 -2.32 -8.82
C THR A 12 8.94 -2.55 -7.44
N ILE A 13 10.07 -3.25 -7.35
CA ILE A 13 10.78 -3.43 -6.08
C ILE A 13 11.49 -2.12 -5.69
N TYR A 14 12.32 -1.58 -6.58
CA TYR A 14 13.17 -0.42 -6.26
C TYR A 14 12.39 0.86 -5.99
N PHE A 15 11.26 1.08 -6.67
CA PHE A 15 10.41 2.24 -6.42
C PHE A 15 9.21 1.92 -5.53
N GLY A 16 8.59 0.75 -5.69
CA GLY A 16 7.40 0.42 -4.92
C GLY A 16 7.68 0.27 -3.43
N LEU A 17 8.79 -0.36 -3.05
CA LEU A 17 9.13 -0.58 -1.64
C LEU A 17 9.41 0.73 -0.86
N PRO A 18 10.22 1.69 -1.36
CA PRO A 18 10.37 2.98 -0.67
C PRO A 18 9.09 3.81 -0.68
N ILE A 19 8.30 3.80 -1.76
CA ILE A 19 7.00 4.50 -1.80
C ILE A 19 6.05 3.92 -0.73
N PHE A 20 6.03 2.59 -0.58
CA PHE A 20 5.25 1.93 0.44
C PHE A 20 5.69 2.33 1.85
N ILE A 21 7.00 2.26 2.14
CA ILE A 21 7.54 2.63 3.46
C ILE A 21 7.27 4.10 3.79
N CYS A 22 7.61 5.01 2.89
CA CYS A 22 7.39 6.44 3.08
C CYS A 22 5.89 6.76 3.21
N GLY A 23 5.05 6.16 2.38
CA GLY A 23 3.60 6.32 2.43
C GLY A 23 3.00 5.82 3.75
N MET A 24 3.46 4.68 4.25
CA MET A 24 3.03 4.14 5.54
C MET A 24 3.44 5.04 6.70
N ILE A 25 4.70 5.46 6.74
CA ILE A 25 5.20 6.36 7.79
C ILE A 25 4.45 7.69 7.76
N GLY A 26 4.27 8.30 6.59
CA GLY A 26 3.56 9.57 6.43
C GLY A 26 2.11 9.50 6.91
N ASN A 27 1.37 8.44 6.51
CA ASN A 27 -0.01 8.28 6.96
C ASN A 27 -0.12 7.96 8.46
N LEU A 28 0.82 7.20 9.04
CA LEU A 28 0.85 6.95 10.49
C LEU A 28 1.09 8.24 11.29
N ILE A 29 2.00 9.10 10.82
CA ILE A 29 2.23 10.42 11.43
C ILE A 29 0.96 11.27 11.33
N ASN A 30 0.32 11.31 10.15
CA ASN A 30 -0.94 12.03 9.96
C ASN A 30 -2.04 11.52 10.90
N ILE A 31 -2.22 10.20 11.02
CA ILE A 31 -3.20 9.62 11.95
C ILE A 31 -2.90 10.08 13.38
N ARG A 32 -1.64 10.00 13.83
CA ARG A 32 -1.25 10.43 15.18
C ARG A 32 -1.51 11.92 15.41
N LEU A 33 -1.24 12.75 14.41
CA LEU A 33 -1.42 14.20 14.47
C LEU A 33 -2.91 14.58 14.49
N PHE A 34 -3.69 14.06 13.54
CA PHE A 34 -5.12 14.35 13.44
C PHE A 34 -5.94 13.70 14.56
N TRP A 35 -5.49 12.60 15.15
CA TRP A 35 -6.14 12.01 16.32
C TRP A 35 -6.20 12.99 17.50
N ARG A 36 -5.16 13.79 17.71
CA ARG A 36 -5.14 14.83 18.75
C ARG A 36 -6.05 16.01 18.42
N ALA A 37 -6.22 16.33 17.14
CA ALA A 37 -7.04 17.44 16.66
C ALA A 37 -8.46 17.03 16.23
N ARG A 38 -8.92 15.80 16.58
CA ARG A 38 -10.16 15.18 16.08
C ARG A 38 -11.46 15.95 16.34
N HIS A 39 -11.43 16.91 17.25
CA HIS A 39 -12.57 17.77 17.56
C HIS A 39 -12.87 18.77 16.43
N ASN A 40 -11.90 19.05 15.55
CA ASN A 40 -12.11 19.83 14.35
C ASN A 40 -12.67 18.93 13.23
N PRO A 41 -13.78 19.31 12.57
CA PRO A 41 -14.41 18.48 11.54
C PRO A 41 -13.48 18.22 10.34
N CYS A 42 -12.66 19.21 9.96
CA CYS A 42 -11.66 19.03 8.90
C CYS A 42 -10.59 18.00 9.30
N ALA A 43 -10.10 18.03 10.54
CA ALA A 43 -9.10 17.09 11.02
C ALA A 43 -9.66 15.65 11.07
N PHE A 44 -10.94 15.50 11.41
CA PHE A 44 -11.61 14.20 11.38
C PHE A 44 -11.69 13.61 9.97
N ILE A 45 -12.00 14.43 8.95
CA ILE A 45 -12.00 14.00 7.54
C ILE A 45 -10.59 13.57 7.12
N PHE A 46 -9.56 14.36 7.44
CA PHE A 46 -8.17 14.01 7.10
C PHE A 46 -7.68 12.74 7.81
N LEU A 47 -8.15 12.47 9.01
CA LEU A 47 -7.90 11.22 9.73
C LEU A 47 -8.49 10.04 8.95
N PHE A 48 -9.74 10.14 8.51
CA PHE A 48 -10.40 9.08 7.73
C PHE A 48 -9.71 8.85 6.38
N VAL A 49 -9.33 9.92 5.68
CA VAL A 49 -8.54 9.84 4.44
C VAL A 49 -7.19 9.15 4.69
N SER A 50 -6.51 9.48 5.79
CA SER A 50 -5.23 8.84 6.13
C SER A 50 -5.39 7.34 6.44
N LEU A 51 -6.50 6.93 7.06
CA LEU A 51 -6.83 5.51 7.27
C LEU A 51 -7.11 4.80 5.94
N ILE A 52 -7.90 5.40 5.04
CA ILE A 52 -8.15 4.85 3.70
C ILE A 52 -6.84 4.74 2.93
N ASN A 53 -5.97 5.74 2.98
CA ASN A 53 -4.68 5.69 2.31
C ASN A 53 -3.80 4.54 2.81
N CYS A 54 -3.80 4.24 4.12
CA CYS A 54 -3.12 3.05 4.64
C CYS A 54 -3.67 1.76 4.04
N ILE A 55 -5.01 1.62 3.97
CA ILE A 55 -5.67 0.45 3.38
C ILE A 55 -5.31 0.33 1.89
N VAL A 56 -5.36 1.42 1.14
CA VAL A 56 -5.00 1.45 -0.29
C VAL A 56 -3.53 1.11 -0.51
N LEU A 57 -2.61 1.59 0.33
CA LEU A 57 -1.20 1.21 0.25
C LEU A 57 -1.00 -0.29 0.52
N PHE A 58 -1.71 -0.86 1.51
CA PHE A 58 -1.64 -2.28 1.83
C PHE A 58 -2.21 -3.17 0.71
N TYR A 59 -3.43 -2.92 0.25
CA TYR A 59 -4.05 -3.80 -0.73
C TYR A 59 -3.64 -3.49 -2.17
N GLY A 60 -3.31 -2.23 -2.47
CA GLY A 60 -2.90 -1.82 -3.80
C GLY A 60 -1.41 -2.05 -4.04
N LEU A 61 -0.54 -1.38 -3.26
CA LEU A 61 0.89 -1.35 -3.55
C LEU A 61 1.63 -2.58 -3.00
N PHE A 62 1.34 -2.99 -1.75
CA PHE A 62 2.02 -4.14 -1.15
C PHE A 62 1.70 -5.47 -1.85
N ILE A 63 0.43 -5.71 -2.21
CA ILE A 63 0.06 -6.88 -3.04
C ILE A 63 0.76 -6.84 -4.40
N ARG A 64 0.85 -5.67 -5.03
CA ARG A 64 1.52 -5.51 -6.32
C ARG A 64 3.03 -5.77 -6.23
N ILE A 65 3.67 -5.38 -5.13
CA ILE A 65 5.08 -5.69 -4.87
C ILE A 65 5.27 -7.21 -4.69
N LEU A 66 4.37 -7.88 -3.97
CA LEU A 66 4.44 -9.34 -3.79
C LEU A 66 4.28 -10.09 -5.12
N ILE A 67 3.26 -9.76 -5.90
CA ILE A 67 2.95 -10.44 -7.17
C ILE A 67 4.00 -10.13 -8.24
N ILE A 68 4.29 -8.85 -8.48
CA ILE A 68 5.12 -8.43 -9.62
C ILE A 68 6.61 -8.44 -9.25
N GLY A 69 6.95 -8.04 -8.03
CA GLY A 69 8.32 -7.98 -7.54
C GLY A 69 8.85 -9.36 -7.18
N PHE A 70 8.15 -10.07 -6.28
CA PHE A 70 8.63 -11.35 -5.74
C PHE A 70 8.04 -12.59 -6.42
N GLN A 71 7.18 -12.43 -7.43
CA GLN A 71 6.43 -13.52 -8.07
C GLN A 71 5.68 -14.42 -7.06
N LEU A 72 5.30 -13.82 -5.93
CA LEU A 72 4.64 -14.52 -4.83
C LEU A 72 3.14 -14.27 -4.93
N ASP A 73 2.43 -15.15 -5.63
CA ASP A 73 0.98 -15.09 -5.76
C ASP A 73 0.30 -15.57 -4.47
N TRP A 74 0.12 -14.66 -3.51
CA TRP A 74 -0.70 -14.93 -2.34
C TRP A 74 -2.19 -15.14 -2.67
N SER A 75 -2.65 -14.68 -3.84
CA SER A 75 -4.01 -14.91 -4.32
C SER A 75 -4.28 -16.38 -4.67
N THR A 76 -3.27 -17.12 -5.14
CA THR A 76 -3.40 -18.54 -5.50
C THR A 76 -3.21 -19.46 -4.29
N THR A 77 -2.50 -18.99 -3.26
CA THR A 77 -2.20 -19.78 -2.05
C THR A 77 -3.31 -19.70 -1.01
N ASN A 78 -4.11 -18.63 -0.99
CA ASN A 78 -5.09 -18.37 0.06
C ASN A 78 -6.54 -18.48 -0.45
N ARG A 79 -7.28 -19.53 -0.02
CA ARG A 79 -8.67 -19.82 -0.44
C ARG A 79 -9.67 -18.68 -0.17
N PHE A 80 -9.34 -17.74 0.72
CA PHE A 80 -10.21 -16.61 1.06
C PHE A 80 -10.17 -15.47 0.02
N TRP A 81 -9.07 -15.36 -0.74
CA TRP A 81 -8.81 -14.28 -1.70
C TRP A 81 -8.91 -14.70 -3.17
N CYS A 82 -9.00 -16.01 -3.44
CA CYS A 82 -9.40 -16.50 -4.76
C CYS A 82 -10.82 -16.03 -5.07
N LYS A 83 -10.96 -15.06 -5.97
CA LYS A 83 -12.19 -14.92 -6.76
C LYS A 83 -12.26 -16.13 -7.68
N THR A 84 -13.23 -17.01 -7.45
CA THR A 84 -13.76 -17.87 -8.50
C THR A 84 -14.31 -17.02 -9.65
#